data_AF-A0ABD7Q9Z8-F1
#
_entry.id   AF-A0ABD7Q9Z8-F1
#
_cell.length_a   1.000
_cell.length_b   1.000
_cell.length_c   1.000
_cell.angle_alpha   90.00
_cell.angle_beta   90.00
_cell.angle_gamma   90.00
#
_symmetry.space_group_name_H-M   'P 1'
#
loop_
_entity.id
_entity.type
_entity.pdbx_description
1 polymer ?
#
loop_
_entity_poly.entity_id
_entity_poly.type
_entity_poly.pdbx_seq_one_letter_code
_entity_poly.pdbx_strand_id
1 'polypeptide(L)'
;MTYAFITLNFTSREGTLQLHNNLAIEAYVSKARLKTYIALTNNATLGECIGAYVWNKRVGAALFPLLQCLEVTLRNGIHNAASAHFNNPAWFDPLTKLAGHDYFNSFMAQYPHLSNNFYRKNISSGSRKNKKVWTSRHESMLKQAKEKLISGHKPQHADAIVAELMFGFWVGMFEKNYHDLNTSDRLWPHLEPIVFPNLLPSERRHGDIHNKLLPIKELRNRVAHHEPIWKHASVGNSVAAIKMLTAIIDDIVFLINGISRDRAEMLHESGIEGAARAICRKESLDFYLTGRISKEISLRRLKRDLLRHIEGKSLFPLSFSNAGKETIILNFNI
;
A
#
# COMPACT_ATOMS: atom_id res chain seq x y z
N MET A 1 16.60 -3.05 17.69
CA MET A 1 17.86 -2.48 17.14
C MET A 1 17.50 -1.19 16.44
N THR A 2 18.27 -0.12 16.65
CA THR A 2 17.95 1.22 16.11
C THR A 2 18.70 1.42 14.78
N TYR A 3 17.96 1.53 13.68
CA TYR A 3 18.55 1.73 12.35
C TYR A 3 18.67 3.21 11.99
N ALA A 4 19.83 3.59 11.45
CA ALA A 4 20.10 4.91 10.89
C ALA A 4 19.85 4.91 9.38
N PHE A 5 18.87 5.68 8.90
CA PHE A 5 18.82 6.03 7.47
C PHE A 5 19.54 7.34 7.28
N ILE A 6 20.56 7.33 6.43
CA ILE A 6 21.18 8.52 5.86
C ILE A 6 20.58 8.67 4.46
N THR A 7 19.61 9.57 4.28
CA THR A 7 19.14 9.83 2.91
C THR A 7 20.11 10.78 2.21
N LEU A 8 21.15 10.24 1.56
CA LEU A 8 21.92 10.99 0.56
C LEU A 8 21.00 11.24 -0.63
N ASN A 9 20.30 12.39 -0.70
CA ASN A 9 19.83 13.00 -1.96
C ASN A 9 19.00 14.26 -1.69
N PHE A 10 19.64 15.42 -1.71
CA PHE A 10 19.29 16.60 -2.51
C PHE A 10 20.40 17.64 -2.27
N THR A 11 21.11 17.99 -3.34
CA THR A 11 22.00 19.16 -3.37
C THR A 11 21.22 20.36 -3.89
N SER A 12 21.28 21.49 -3.20
CA SER A 12 21.56 22.74 -3.90
C SER A 12 22.86 23.28 -3.31
N ARG A 13 23.86 23.43 -4.18
CA ARG A 13 25.09 24.16 -3.86
C ARG A 13 24.72 25.53 -3.30
N GLU A 14 25.47 25.95 -2.28
CA GLU A 14 25.83 27.33 -1.97
C GLU A 14 24.79 28.45 -2.22
N GLY A 15 24.33 29.08 -1.13
CA GLY A 15 23.79 30.44 -1.15
C GLY A 15 22.39 30.58 -1.73
N THR A 16 21.40 30.73 -0.83
CA THR A 16 19.95 30.77 -1.13
C THR A 16 19.43 29.55 -1.89
N LEU A 17 18.34 28.93 -1.41
CA LEU A 17 17.51 28.10 -2.29
C LEU A 17 17.32 28.90 -3.59
N GLN A 18 17.82 28.40 -4.72
CA GLN A 18 17.47 29.01 -6.01
C GLN A 18 15.96 29.18 -5.95
N LEU A 19 15.49 30.42 -6.04
CA LEU A 19 14.07 30.72 -6.10
C LEU A 19 13.56 29.99 -7.34
N HIS A 20 13.06 28.77 -7.13
CA HIS A 20 12.51 27.98 -8.20
C HIS A 20 11.39 28.82 -8.81
N ASN A 21 11.34 28.87 -10.13
CA ASN A 21 10.23 29.53 -10.80
C ASN A 21 8.97 28.69 -10.56
N ASN A 22 8.27 28.97 -9.46
CA ASN A 22 7.11 28.22 -8.99
C ASN A 22 5.98 28.25 -10.03
N LEU A 23 5.87 29.32 -10.82
CA LEU A 23 4.91 29.43 -11.92
C LEU A 23 5.27 28.47 -13.07
N ALA A 24 6.55 28.36 -13.42
CA ALA A 24 6.99 27.38 -14.39
C ALA A 24 6.72 25.93 -13.91
N ILE A 25 6.93 25.64 -12.63
CA ILE A 25 6.60 24.33 -12.05
C ILE A 25 5.08 24.07 -12.09
N GLU A 26 4.27 25.05 -11.69
CA GLU A 26 2.80 24.94 -11.72
C GLU A 26 2.28 24.65 -13.13
N ALA A 27 2.90 25.19 -14.18
CA ALA A 27 2.50 24.93 -15.57
C ALA A 27 2.58 23.43 -15.95
N TYR A 28 3.53 22.68 -15.40
CA TYR A 28 3.71 21.26 -15.70
C TYR A 28 3.15 20.30 -14.64
N VAL A 29 2.89 20.77 -13.41
CA VAL A 29 2.17 19.98 -12.38
C VAL A 29 0.65 20.20 -12.43
N SER A 30 0.21 21.34 -12.97
CA SER A 30 -1.13 21.92 -12.97
C SER A 30 -1.59 22.51 -11.63
N LYS A 31 -2.26 23.66 -11.73
CA LYS A 31 -2.95 24.33 -10.61
C LYS A 31 -3.96 23.41 -9.93
N ALA A 32 -4.72 22.63 -10.70
CA ALA A 32 -5.72 21.70 -10.16
C ALA A 32 -5.09 20.64 -9.26
N ARG A 33 -3.92 20.10 -9.62
CA ARG A 33 -3.17 19.15 -8.80
C ARG A 33 -2.62 19.82 -7.55
N LEU A 34 -1.97 20.97 -7.68
CA LEU A 34 -1.37 21.68 -6.53
C LEU A 34 -2.42 22.17 -5.54
N LYS A 35 -3.61 22.57 -6.00
CA LYS A 35 -4.75 22.96 -5.15
C LYS A 35 -5.14 21.87 -4.15
N THR A 36 -4.92 20.59 -4.49
CA THR A 36 -5.21 19.50 -3.55
C THR A 36 -4.35 19.55 -2.31
N TYR A 37 -3.16 20.15 -2.35
CA TYR A 37 -2.20 20.19 -1.24
C TYR A 37 -2.44 21.34 -0.26
N ILE A 38 -3.36 22.27 -0.55
CA ILE A 38 -3.68 23.41 0.33
C ILE A 38 -4.09 22.94 1.75
N ALA A 39 -4.79 21.81 1.85
CA ALA A 39 -5.21 21.26 3.13
C ALA A 39 -4.02 20.80 4.01
N LEU A 40 -2.90 20.41 3.40
CA LEU A 40 -1.68 20.09 4.17
C LEU A 40 -0.92 21.33 4.63
N THR A 41 -1.12 22.45 3.95
CA THR A 41 -0.32 23.66 4.15
C THR A 41 -1.04 24.73 4.96
N ASN A 42 -2.33 24.58 5.29
CA ASN A 42 -3.15 25.61 5.95
C ASN A 42 -3.15 26.95 5.16
N ASN A 43 -3.51 26.91 3.87
CA ASN A 43 -3.62 28.09 2.99
C ASN A 43 -2.30 28.79 2.67
N ALA A 44 -1.24 27.99 2.50
CA ALA A 44 0.09 28.52 2.29
C ALA A 44 0.41 28.85 0.82
N THR A 45 1.63 29.34 0.60
CA THR A 45 2.13 29.81 -0.69
C THR A 45 2.19 28.70 -1.75
N LEU A 46 2.29 29.09 -3.03
CA LEU A 46 2.51 28.14 -4.13
C LEU A 46 3.75 27.27 -3.90
N GLY A 47 4.81 27.84 -3.32
CA GLY A 47 6.05 27.12 -2.98
C GLY A 47 5.82 26.01 -1.97
N GLU A 48 5.05 26.26 -0.92
CA GLU A 48 4.69 25.24 0.09
C GLU A 48 3.81 24.13 -0.50
N CYS A 49 2.88 24.47 -1.41
CA CYS A 49 2.09 23.46 -2.11
C CYS A 49 2.95 22.57 -3.01
N ILE A 50 3.97 23.16 -3.68
CA ILE A 50 4.97 22.41 -4.45
C ILE A 50 5.81 21.53 -3.50
N GLY A 51 6.21 22.04 -2.34
CA GLY A 51 6.90 21.30 -1.30
C GLY A 51 6.11 20.07 -0.83
N ALA A 52 4.84 20.25 -0.49
CA ALA A 52 3.92 19.18 -0.12
C ALA A 52 3.75 18.13 -1.23
N TYR A 53 3.73 18.57 -2.49
CA TYR A 53 3.70 17.69 -3.66
C TYR A 53 4.97 16.85 -3.79
N VAL A 54 6.15 17.43 -3.54
CA VAL A 54 7.42 16.70 -3.52
C VAL A 54 7.49 15.72 -2.34
N TRP A 55 7.04 16.14 -1.15
CA TRP A 55 6.90 15.27 0.02
C TRP A 55 6.02 14.05 -0.30
N ASN A 56 4.88 14.25 -0.95
CA ASN A 56 3.99 13.15 -1.36
C ASN A 56 4.70 12.13 -2.27
N LYS A 57 5.53 12.58 -3.21
CA LYS A 57 6.35 11.66 -4.03
C LYS A 57 7.35 10.88 -3.18
N ARG A 58 7.98 11.54 -2.21
CA ARG A 58 8.98 10.93 -1.32
C ARG A 58 8.35 9.90 -0.39
N VAL A 59 7.18 10.19 0.17
CA VAL A 59 6.41 9.22 0.93
C VAL A 59 5.98 8.05 0.04
N GLY A 60 5.44 8.32 -1.17
CA GLY A 60 5.07 7.27 -2.11
C GLY A 60 6.24 6.33 -2.44
N ALA A 61 7.44 6.87 -2.64
CA ALA A 61 8.66 6.10 -2.86
C ALA A 61 9.07 5.26 -1.63
N ALA A 62 8.94 5.80 -0.41
CA ALA A 62 9.30 5.10 0.82
C ALA A 62 8.27 4.01 1.20
N LEU A 63 6.99 4.20 0.87
CA LEU A 63 5.94 3.22 1.11
C LEU A 63 5.96 2.07 0.09
N PHE A 64 6.49 2.29 -1.11
CA PHE A 64 6.42 1.30 -2.18
C PHE A 64 7.05 -0.06 -1.81
N PRO A 65 8.24 -0.14 -1.19
CA PRO A 65 8.81 -1.43 -0.77
C PRO A 65 7.99 -2.12 0.33
N LEU A 66 7.35 -1.36 1.24
CA LEU A 66 6.42 -1.93 2.24
C LEU A 66 5.20 -2.58 1.58
N LEU A 67 4.60 -1.88 0.62
CA LEU A 67 3.44 -2.35 -0.14
C LEU A 67 3.78 -3.60 -0.95
N GLN A 68 4.95 -3.62 -1.60
CA GLN A 68 5.42 -4.80 -2.33
C GLN A 68 5.66 -6.01 -1.41
N CYS A 69 6.29 -5.78 -0.25
CA CYS A 69 6.51 -6.84 0.74
C CYS A 69 5.19 -7.45 1.19
N LEU A 70 4.19 -6.63 1.54
CA LEU A 70 2.85 -7.11 1.89
C LEU A 70 2.17 -7.85 0.74
N GLU A 71 2.17 -7.29 -0.47
CA GLU A 71 1.51 -7.88 -1.64
C GLU A 71 2.04 -9.30 -1.93
N VAL A 72 3.36 -9.48 -1.93
CA VAL A 72 3.99 -10.79 -2.18
C VAL A 72 3.76 -11.75 -1.02
N THR A 73 3.89 -11.28 0.23
CA THR A 73 3.72 -12.11 1.43
C THR A 73 2.28 -12.60 1.56
N LEU A 74 1.29 -11.72 1.39
CA LEU A 74 -0.13 -12.05 1.42
C LEU A 74 -0.51 -13.03 0.31
N ARG A 75 -0.11 -12.73 -0.92
CA ARG A 75 -0.38 -13.59 -2.08
C ARG A 75 0.13 -15.01 -1.83
N ASN A 76 1.41 -15.14 -1.47
CA ASN A 76 2.04 -16.44 -1.33
C ASN A 76 1.49 -17.19 -0.11
N GLY A 77 1.20 -16.48 0.99
CA GLY A 77 0.54 -17.05 2.17
C GLY A 77 -0.82 -17.66 1.83
N ILE A 78 -1.69 -16.92 1.13
CA ILE A 78 -2.99 -17.41 0.67
C ILE A 78 -2.82 -18.56 -0.32
N HIS A 79 -1.94 -18.42 -1.31
CA HIS A 79 -1.77 -19.42 -2.36
C HIS A 79 -1.27 -20.76 -1.81
N ASN A 80 -0.29 -20.75 -0.90
CA ASN A 80 0.23 -21.96 -0.28
C ASN A 80 -0.82 -22.65 0.58
N ALA A 81 -1.53 -21.88 1.43
CA ALA A 81 -2.58 -22.40 2.29
C ALA A 81 -3.74 -23.01 1.49
N ALA A 82 -4.22 -22.29 0.47
CA ALA A 82 -5.33 -22.75 -0.36
C ALA A 82 -4.96 -23.94 -1.24
N SER A 83 -3.76 -23.98 -1.81
CA SER A 83 -3.32 -25.12 -2.64
C SER A 83 -3.28 -26.42 -1.83
N ALA A 84 -2.81 -26.36 -0.58
CA ALA A 84 -2.80 -27.49 0.34
C ALA A 84 -4.23 -27.88 0.77
N HIS A 85 -5.04 -26.91 1.19
CA HIS A 85 -6.40 -27.14 1.67
C HIS A 85 -7.33 -27.75 0.61
N PHE A 86 -7.25 -27.28 -0.63
CA PHE A 86 -8.06 -27.80 -1.74
C PHE A 86 -7.40 -28.96 -2.49
N ASN A 87 -6.18 -29.34 -2.11
CA ASN A 87 -5.34 -30.30 -2.85
C ASN A 87 -5.31 -30.00 -4.37
N ASN A 88 -5.17 -28.72 -4.72
CA ASN A 88 -5.26 -28.24 -6.09
C ASN A 88 -4.43 -26.95 -6.27
N PRO A 89 -3.33 -26.97 -7.04
CA PRO A 89 -2.54 -25.75 -7.28
C PRO A 89 -3.32 -24.69 -8.07
N ALA A 90 -4.30 -25.08 -8.88
CA ALA A 90 -5.19 -24.18 -9.60
C ALA A 90 -6.51 -23.91 -8.88
N TRP A 91 -6.53 -23.97 -7.54
CA TRP A 91 -7.72 -23.78 -6.69
C TRP A 91 -8.55 -22.52 -7.00
N PHE A 92 -7.91 -21.47 -7.50
CA PHE A 92 -8.55 -20.19 -7.80
C PHE A 92 -9.60 -20.32 -8.92
N ASP A 93 -9.45 -21.24 -9.88
CA ASP A 93 -10.41 -21.43 -10.96
C ASP A 93 -11.78 -21.94 -10.47
N PRO A 94 -11.87 -23.07 -9.73
CA PRO A 94 -13.14 -23.52 -9.17
C PRO A 94 -13.67 -22.57 -8.10
N LEU A 95 -12.82 -22.03 -7.23
CA LEU A 95 -13.25 -21.16 -6.13
C LEU A 95 -13.88 -19.86 -6.65
N THR A 96 -13.25 -19.18 -7.61
CA THR A 96 -13.80 -17.89 -8.11
C THR A 96 -15.09 -18.08 -8.90
N LYS A 97 -15.27 -19.23 -9.57
CA LYS A 97 -16.56 -19.58 -10.19
C LYS A 97 -17.66 -19.77 -9.15
N LEU A 98 -17.35 -20.52 -8.09
CA LEU A 98 -18.25 -20.81 -6.98
C LEU A 98 -18.65 -19.52 -6.24
N ALA A 99 -17.68 -18.74 -5.79
CA ALA A 99 -17.91 -17.44 -5.17
C ALA A 99 -18.66 -16.46 -6.10
N GLY A 100 -18.44 -16.57 -7.42
CA GLY A 100 -19.19 -15.81 -8.41
C GLY A 100 -20.64 -16.28 -8.60
N HIS A 101 -20.94 -17.58 -8.40
CA HIS A 101 -22.32 -18.06 -8.37
C HIS A 101 -23.07 -17.47 -7.18
N ASP A 102 -22.48 -17.50 -5.99
CA ASP A 102 -23.09 -16.92 -4.78
C ASP A 102 -23.37 -15.43 -4.96
N TYR A 103 -22.36 -14.70 -5.42
CA TYR A 103 -22.50 -13.26 -5.66
C TYR A 103 -23.61 -12.97 -6.67
N PHE A 104 -23.67 -13.71 -7.77
CA PHE A 104 -24.72 -13.54 -8.77
C PHE A 104 -26.11 -13.80 -8.21
N ASN A 105 -26.28 -14.83 -7.38
CA ASN A 105 -27.55 -15.14 -6.73
C ASN A 105 -27.98 -14.01 -5.79
N SER A 106 -27.09 -13.54 -4.91
CA SER A 106 -27.37 -12.40 -4.03
C SER A 106 -27.66 -11.12 -4.82
N PHE A 107 -26.90 -10.85 -5.88
CA PHE A 107 -27.08 -9.69 -6.74
C PHE A 107 -28.41 -9.73 -7.49
N MET A 108 -28.83 -10.90 -8.01
CA MET A 108 -30.12 -11.06 -8.67
C MET A 108 -31.30 -11.03 -7.71
N ALA A 109 -31.12 -11.49 -6.47
CA ALA A 109 -32.14 -11.32 -5.43
C ALA A 109 -32.34 -9.84 -5.09
N GLN A 110 -31.27 -9.04 -5.07
CA GLN A 110 -31.33 -7.60 -4.82
C GLN A 110 -31.87 -6.81 -6.03
N TYR A 111 -31.53 -7.24 -7.26
CA TYR A 111 -31.90 -6.54 -8.50
C TYR A 111 -32.54 -7.48 -9.55
N PRO A 112 -33.77 -7.99 -9.31
CA PRO A 112 -34.36 -9.03 -10.16
C PRO A 112 -34.55 -8.63 -11.63
N HIS A 113 -34.79 -7.34 -11.91
CA HIS A 113 -34.99 -6.80 -13.25
C HIS A 113 -33.77 -7.00 -14.17
N LEU A 114 -32.56 -7.15 -13.60
CA LEU A 114 -31.33 -7.38 -14.38
C LEU A 114 -31.27 -8.78 -15.02
N SER A 115 -32.10 -9.72 -14.57
CA SER A 115 -32.23 -11.05 -15.19
C SER A 115 -32.75 -11.01 -16.64
N ASN A 116 -33.34 -9.90 -17.06
CA ASN A 116 -33.72 -9.65 -18.46
C ASN A 116 -32.50 -9.40 -19.36
N ASN A 117 -31.43 -8.84 -18.79
CA ASN A 117 -30.24 -8.40 -19.53
C ASN A 117 -29.07 -9.36 -19.37
N PHE A 118 -29.01 -10.08 -18.24
CA PHE A 118 -27.85 -10.88 -17.86
C PHE A 118 -28.24 -12.31 -17.50
N TYR A 119 -27.35 -13.26 -17.79
CA TYR A 119 -27.45 -14.64 -17.33
C TYR A 119 -26.09 -15.17 -16.90
N ARG A 120 -26.06 -16.08 -15.93
CA ARG A 120 -24.85 -16.80 -15.53
C ARG A 120 -24.97 -18.27 -15.94
N LYS A 121 -23.92 -18.80 -16.59
CA LYS A 121 -23.88 -20.20 -17.01
C LYS A 121 -24.05 -21.11 -15.78
N ASN A 122 -24.78 -22.21 -15.94
CA ASN A 122 -25.06 -23.23 -14.91
C ASN A 122 -25.86 -22.73 -13.68
N ILE A 123 -26.29 -21.47 -13.65
CA ILE A 123 -27.10 -20.89 -12.56
C ILE A 123 -28.43 -20.39 -13.09
N SER A 124 -28.42 -19.57 -14.14
CA SER A 124 -29.66 -19.02 -14.70
C SER A 124 -30.43 -20.08 -15.49
N SER A 125 -31.72 -20.20 -15.19
CA SER A 125 -32.69 -20.98 -15.97
C SER A 125 -33.35 -20.13 -17.07
N GLY A 126 -33.94 -20.79 -18.07
CA GLY A 126 -34.71 -20.14 -19.14
C GLY A 126 -33.89 -19.65 -20.34
N SER A 127 -34.54 -18.83 -21.17
CA SER A 127 -33.99 -18.37 -22.45
C SER A 127 -32.78 -17.45 -22.27
N ARG A 128 -31.74 -17.71 -23.06
CA ARG A 128 -30.48 -16.94 -23.13
C ARG A 128 -30.46 -15.95 -24.30
N LYS A 129 -31.53 -15.93 -25.12
CA LYS A 129 -31.61 -15.08 -26.32
C LYS A 129 -31.52 -13.61 -25.91
N ASN A 130 -30.63 -12.86 -26.56
CA ASN A 130 -30.37 -11.43 -26.33
C ASN A 130 -29.84 -11.07 -24.92
N LYS A 131 -29.40 -12.04 -24.11
CA LYS A 131 -28.81 -11.79 -22.78
C LYS A 131 -27.29 -11.85 -22.81
N LYS A 132 -26.63 -11.00 -22.02
CA LYS A 132 -25.17 -11.00 -21.83
C LYS A 132 -24.76 -12.01 -20.76
N VAL A 133 -23.66 -12.72 -20.97
CA VAL A 133 -23.06 -13.58 -19.94
C VAL A 133 -22.56 -12.69 -18.80
N TRP A 134 -22.94 -13.01 -17.57
CA TRP A 134 -22.42 -12.37 -16.38
C TRP A 134 -21.20 -13.15 -15.85
N THR A 135 -20.11 -12.43 -15.61
CA THR A 135 -18.86 -12.94 -15.03
C THR A 135 -18.47 -12.06 -13.85
N SER A 136 -17.99 -12.68 -12.77
CA SER A 136 -17.53 -11.91 -11.62
C SER A 136 -16.24 -11.13 -11.94
N ARG A 137 -15.92 -10.15 -11.09
CA ARG A 137 -14.66 -9.43 -11.15
C ARG A 137 -13.46 -10.37 -11.04
N HIS A 138 -13.47 -11.32 -10.11
CA HIS A 138 -12.36 -12.25 -9.91
C HIS A 138 -12.14 -13.17 -11.11
N GLU A 139 -13.21 -13.71 -11.72
CA GLU A 139 -13.12 -14.46 -12.98
C GLU A 139 -12.53 -13.60 -14.10
N SER A 140 -12.93 -12.33 -14.18
CA SER A 140 -12.41 -11.40 -15.19
C SER A 140 -10.92 -11.10 -14.99
N MET A 141 -10.46 -10.96 -13.74
CA MET A 141 -9.04 -10.76 -13.41
C MET A 141 -8.21 -12.00 -13.75
N LEU A 142 -8.70 -13.21 -13.46
CA LEU A 142 -8.04 -14.46 -13.84
C LEU A 142 -7.95 -14.61 -15.35
N LYS A 143 -9.03 -14.30 -16.07
CA LYS A 143 -9.04 -14.33 -17.53
C LYS A 143 -7.97 -13.39 -18.11
N GLN A 144 -7.92 -12.15 -17.64
CA GLN A 144 -6.92 -11.16 -18.10
C GLN A 144 -5.48 -11.61 -17.78
N ALA A 145 -5.23 -12.16 -16.60
CA ALA A 145 -3.92 -12.68 -16.23
C ALA A 145 -3.48 -13.82 -17.17
N LYS A 146 -4.36 -14.80 -17.42
CA LYS A 146 -4.10 -15.89 -18.37
C LYS A 146 -3.85 -15.39 -19.79
N GLU A 147 -4.69 -14.49 -20.30
CA GLU A 147 -4.54 -13.88 -21.63
C GLU A 147 -3.21 -13.14 -21.78
N LYS A 148 -2.76 -12.43 -20.73
CA LYS A 148 -1.47 -11.74 -20.73
C LYS A 148 -0.27 -12.69 -20.73
N LEU A 149 -0.36 -13.81 -20.00
CA LEU A 149 0.67 -14.84 -20.07
C LEU A 149 0.71 -15.47 -21.46
N ILE A 150 -0.45 -15.72 -22.08
CA ILE A 150 -0.55 -16.35 -23.42
C ILE A 150 0.09 -15.42 -24.46
N SER A 151 -0.32 -14.15 -24.48
CA SER A 151 0.23 -13.17 -25.44
C SER A 151 1.74 -12.95 -25.24
N GLY A 152 2.21 -13.04 -24.00
CA GLY A 152 3.62 -12.95 -23.65
C GLY A 152 4.44 -14.23 -23.87
N HIS A 153 3.85 -15.31 -24.39
CA HIS A 153 4.50 -16.64 -24.52
C HIS A 153 5.12 -17.14 -23.20
N LYS A 154 4.47 -16.82 -22.08
CA LYS A 154 4.92 -17.21 -20.73
C LYS A 154 4.25 -18.51 -20.27
N PRO A 155 4.87 -19.24 -19.32
CA PRO A 155 4.26 -20.43 -18.73
C PRO A 155 2.87 -20.15 -18.14
N GLN A 156 1.97 -21.13 -18.24
CA GLN A 156 0.57 -21.05 -17.80
C GLN A 156 0.30 -21.87 -16.53
N HIS A 157 1.34 -22.30 -15.81
CA HIS A 157 1.16 -23.02 -14.55
C HIS A 157 0.63 -22.09 -13.45
N ALA A 158 0.13 -22.70 -12.36
CA ALA A 158 -0.53 -21.99 -11.27
C ALA A 158 0.31 -20.82 -10.72
N ASP A 159 1.60 -21.04 -10.42
CA ASP A 159 2.47 -19.99 -9.87
C ASP A 159 2.65 -18.80 -10.82
N ALA A 160 2.69 -19.04 -12.14
CA ALA A 160 2.79 -17.97 -13.12
C ALA A 160 1.52 -17.10 -13.14
N ILE A 161 0.34 -17.74 -13.04
CA ILE A 161 -0.95 -17.03 -12.93
C ILE A 161 -1.02 -16.23 -11.63
N VAL A 162 -0.66 -16.86 -10.51
CA VAL A 162 -0.59 -16.23 -9.18
C VAL A 162 0.33 -15.01 -9.22
N ALA A 163 1.49 -15.14 -9.84
CA ALA A 163 2.46 -14.05 -9.97
C ALA A 163 1.94 -12.85 -10.79
N GLU A 164 1.07 -13.09 -11.77
CA GLU A 164 0.48 -12.08 -12.66
C GLU A 164 -0.73 -11.34 -12.02
N LEU A 165 -1.33 -11.91 -10.98
CA LEU A 165 -2.48 -11.32 -10.30
C LEU A 165 -2.08 -10.15 -9.38
N MET A 166 -2.69 -9.00 -9.63
CA MET A 166 -2.46 -7.76 -8.87
C MET A 166 -3.04 -7.83 -7.44
N PHE A 167 -2.50 -7.03 -6.51
CA PHE A 167 -2.97 -6.90 -5.12
C PHE A 167 -4.49 -6.89 -4.93
N GLY A 168 -5.22 -6.17 -5.79
CA GLY A 168 -6.67 -6.06 -5.69
C GLY A 168 -7.43 -7.40 -5.82
N PHE A 169 -6.83 -8.42 -6.43
CA PHE A 169 -7.36 -9.79 -6.48
C PHE A 169 -7.28 -10.42 -5.09
N TRP A 170 -6.11 -10.34 -4.46
CA TRP A 170 -5.84 -10.93 -3.15
C TRP A 170 -6.64 -10.26 -2.03
N VAL A 171 -6.83 -8.94 -2.09
CA VAL A 171 -7.71 -8.22 -1.16
C VAL A 171 -9.18 -8.63 -1.36
N GLY A 172 -9.62 -8.82 -2.61
CA GLY A 172 -10.99 -9.26 -2.90
C GLY A 172 -11.31 -10.68 -2.44
N MET A 173 -10.30 -11.52 -2.18
CA MET A 173 -10.50 -12.85 -1.59
C MET A 173 -11.02 -12.81 -0.14
N PHE A 174 -11.06 -11.65 0.51
CA PHE A 174 -11.65 -11.47 1.84
C PHE A 174 -13.11 -10.99 1.79
N GLU A 175 -13.71 -10.93 0.59
CA GLU A 175 -15.14 -10.65 0.43
C GLU A 175 -16.01 -11.80 0.97
N LYS A 176 -17.26 -11.48 1.35
CA LYS A 176 -18.16 -12.40 2.06
C LYS A 176 -18.45 -13.71 1.30
N ASN A 177 -18.38 -13.70 -0.02
CA ASN A 177 -18.59 -14.87 -0.87
C ASN A 177 -17.42 -15.88 -0.85
N TYR A 178 -16.33 -15.56 -0.16
CA TYR A 178 -15.23 -16.47 0.15
C TYR A 178 -15.24 -16.97 1.61
N HIS A 179 -16.34 -16.73 2.32
CA HIS A 179 -16.54 -17.14 3.70
C HIS A 179 -17.76 -18.05 3.81
N ASP A 180 -17.59 -19.26 4.36
CA ASP A 180 -18.68 -20.15 4.74
C ASP A 180 -18.28 -20.98 5.97
N LEU A 181 -19.14 -20.99 6.99
CA LEU A 181 -18.93 -21.74 8.24
C LEU A 181 -19.37 -23.20 8.10
N ASN A 182 -20.22 -23.51 7.13
CA ASN A 182 -20.89 -24.81 7.01
C ASN A 182 -20.13 -25.77 6.10
N THR A 183 -19.27 -25.24 5.23
CA THR A 183 -18.54 -25.99 4.21
C THR A 183 -17.06 -25.67 4.26
N SER A 184 -16.23 -26.61 3.81
CA SER A 184 -14.78 -26.44 3.67
C SER A 184 -14.35 -26.03 2.25
N ASP A 185 -15.29 -25.68 1.39
CA ASP A 185 -15.05 -25.30 -0.01
C ASP A 185 -14.77 -23.79 -0.20
N ARG A 186 -14.74 -23.02 0.90
CA ARG A 186 -14.37 -21.60 0.95
C ARG A 186 -13.03 -21.39 1.67
N LEU A 187 -12.44 -20.21 1.49
CA LEU A 187 -11.16 -19.85 2.14
C LEU A 187 -11.35 -19.61 3.64
N TRP A 188 -12.37 -18.82 3.99
CA TRP A 188 -12.54 -18.35 5.36
C TRP A 188 -13.73 -19.06 6.04
N PRO A 189 -13.63 -19.33 7.35
CA PRO A 189 -12.51 -19.01 8.26
C PRO A 189 -11.36 -20.06 8.24
N HIS A 190 -11.50 -21.16 7.50
CA HIS A 190 -10.61 -22.33 7.57
C HIS A 190 -9.12 -22.03 7.38
N LEU A 191 -8.80 -21.06 6.52
CA LEU A 191 -7.41 -20.67 6.24
C LEU A 191 -6.88 -19.57 7.16
N GLU A 192 -7.71 -18.93 8.00
CA GLU A 192 -7.26 -17.89 8.94
C GLU A 192 -6.06 -18.33 9.81
N PRO A 193 -6.07 -19.50 10.48
CA PRO A 193 -4.93 -19.97 11.27
C PRO A 193 -3.69 -20.31 10.46
N ILE A 194 -3.86 -20.66 9.18
CA ILE A 194 -2.77 -21.13 8.31
C ILE A 194 -2.08 -19.93 7.65
N VAL A 195 -2.87 -18.96 7.19
CA VAL A 195 -2.37 -17.73 6.54
C VAL A 195 -1.82 -16.74 7.58
N PHE A 196 -2.43 -16.66 8.76
CA PHE A 196 -2.03 -15.75 9.83
C PHE A 196 -1.67 -16.50 11.12
N PRO A 197 -0.61 -17.32 11.11
CA PRO A 197 -0.23 -18.15 12.26
C PRO A 197 0.26 -17.33 13.45
N ASN A 198 0.69 -16.08 13.24
CA ASN A 198 1.27 -15.23 14.28
C ASN A 198 0.28 -14.25 14.91
N LEU A 199 -0.98 -14.24 14.46
CA LEU A 199 -2.04 -13.40 15.00
C LEU A 199 -2.93 -14.17 15.97
N LEU A 200 -3.46 -13.48 16.97
CA LEU A 200 -4.45 -14.07 17.87
C LEU A 200 -5.75 -14.39 17.10
N PRO A 201 -6.57 -15.35 17.56
CA PRO A 201 -7.85 -15.66 16.93
C PRO A 201 -8.77 -14.44 16.74
N SER A 202 -8.76 -13.50 17.68
CA SER A 202 -9.52 -12.25 17.59
C SER A 202 -8.98 -11.25 16.57
N GLU A 203 -7.72 -11.40 16.16
CA GLU A 203 -7.00 -10.49 15.28
C GLU A 203 -6.98 -10.96 13.83
N ARG A 204 -7.12 -12.27 13.60
CA ARG A 204 -7.02 -12.90 12.28
C ARG A 204 -8.36 -13.19 11.58
N ARG A 205 -9.47 -12.73 12.15
CA ARG A 205 -10.78 -12.85 11.51
C ARG A 205 -10.73 -12.17 10.14
N HIS A 206 -11.16 -12.87 9.09
CA HIS A 206 -11.04 -12.40 7.70
C HIS A 206 -11.65 -11.00 7.51
N GLY A 207 -12.77 -10.68 8.18
CA GLY A 207 -13.39 -9.36 8.12
C GLY A 207 -12.52 -8.24 8.70
N ASP A 208 -11.80 -8.50 9.80
CA ASP A 208 -10.90 -7.53 10.42
C ASP A 208 -9.65 -7.31 9.57
N ILE A 209 -9.11 -8.39 9.00
CA ILE A 209 -8.00 -8.31 8.03
C ILE A 209 -8.45 -7.55 6.77
N HIS A 210 -9.65 -7.80 6.26
CA HIS A 210 -10.20 -7.08 5.10
C HIS A 210 -10.28 -5.58 5.37
N ASN A 211 -10.79 -5.19 6.55
CA ASN A 211 -10.90 -3.79 6.94
C ASN A 211 -9.55 -3.07 6.99
N LYS A 212 -8.46 -3.76 7.32
CA LYS A 212 -7.08 -3.23 7.24
C LYS A 212 -6.56 -3.17 5.81
N LEU A 213 -6.85 -4.20 5.01
CA LEU A 213 -6.38 -4.29 3.62
C LEU A 213 -7.01 -3.24 2.69
N LEU A 214 -8.26 -2.81 2.94
CA LEU A 214 -8.97 -1.85 2.10
C LEU A 214 -8.27 -0.47 2.03
N PRO A 215 -7.96 0.22 3.14
CA PRO A 215 -7.18 1.46 3.11
C PRO A 215 -5.79 1.28 2.46
N ILE A 216 -5.12 0.15 2.70
CA ILE A 216 -3.81 -0.14 2.11
C ILE A 216 -3.91 -0.26 0.59
N LYS A 217 -4.93 -0.95 0.07
CA LYS A 217 -5.21 -1.08 -1.37
C LYS A 217 -5.47 0.28 -2.02
N GLU A 218 -6.28 1.13 -1.39
CA GLU A 218 -6.57 2.48 -1.89
C GLU A 218 -5.29 3.34 -1.92
N LEU A 219 -4.49 3.32 -0.85
CA LEU A 219 -3.21 4.02 -0.81
C LEU A 219 -2.24 3.50 -1.88
N ARG A 220 -2.14 2.18 -2.07
CA ARG A 220 -1.30 1.56 -3.11
C ARG A 220 -1.70 1.99 -4.51
N ASN A 221 -3.01 2.07 -4.79
CA ASN A 221 -3.51 2.58 -6.07
C ASN A 221 -3.12 4.05 -6.27
N ARG A 222 -3.25 4.88 -5.22
CA ARG A 222 -2.82 6.29 -5.28
C ARG A 222 -1.33 6.44 -5.57
N VAL A 223 -0.48 5.62 -4.93
CA VAL A 223 0.96 5.59 -5.21
C VAL A 223 1.22 5.26 -6.68
N ALA A 224 0.58 4.21 -7.22
CA ALA A 224 0.73 3.78 -8.61
C ALA A 224 0.23 4.82 -9.63
N HIS A 225 -0.79 5.61 -9.29
CA HIS A 225 -1.36 6.65 -10.15
C HIS A 225 -0.79 8.06 -9.89
N HIS A 226 0.28 8.17 -9.09
CA HIS A 226 0.89 9.45 -8.70
C HIS A 226 -0.11 10.46 -8.10
N GLU A 227 -1.10 9.96 -7.38
CA GLU A 227 -2.12 10.77 -6.70
C GLU A 227 -1.64 11.27 -5.32
N PRO A 228 -2.33 12.26 -4.73
CA PRO A 228 -2.15 12.60 -3.32
C PRO A 228 -2.48 11.39 -2.44
N ILE A 229 -1.48 10.83 -1.77
CA ILE A 229 -1.56 9.56 -1.01
C ILE A 229 -2.26 9.74 0.34
N TRP A 230 -2.22 10.96 0.88
CA TRP A 230 -2.81 11.34 2.16
C TRP A 230 -4.31 11.69 2.03
N LYS A 231 -4.83 11.77 0.79
CA LYS A 231 -6.18 12.25 0.53
C LYS A 231 -7.21 11.17 0.88
N HIS A 232 -7.89 11.39 1.99
CA HIS A 232 -9.02 10.60 2.46
C HIS A 232 -10.11 11.54 2.99
N ALA A 233 -11.38 11.13 2.97
CA ALA A 233 -12.50 11.99 3.36
C ALA A 233 -12.38 12.54 4.80
N SER A 234 -11.72 11.80 5.69
CA SER A 234 -11.49 12.17 7.09
C SER A 234 -10.21 12.99 7.33
N VAL A 235 -9.39 13.25 6.30
CA VAL A 235 -8.11 13.94 6.43
C VAL A 235 -8.24 15.39 5.97
N GLY A 236 -8.36 16.30 6.95
CA GLY A 236 -8.50 17.74 6.69
C GLY A 236 -7.23 18.56 6.88
N ASN A 237 -6.17 18.00 7.50
CA ASN A 237 -4.94 18.73 7.79
C ASN A 237 -3.70 17.81 7.81
N SER A 238 -2.52 18.40 7.94
CA SER A 238 -1.23 17.69 7.98
C SER A 238 -1.11 16.68 9.11
N VAL A 239 -1.62 16.99 10.31
CA VAL A 239 -1.58 16.08 11.46
C VAL A 239 -2.41 14.83 11.19
N ALA A 240 -3.62 15.00 10.67
CA ALA A 240 -4.49 13.88 10.30
C ALA A 240 -3.88 13.03 9.17
N ALA A 241 -3.23 13.67 8.19
CA ALA A 241 -2.53 12.98 7.10
C ALA A 241 -1.40 12.10 7.63
N ILE A 242 -0.55 12.65 8.50
CA ILE A 242 0.57 11.92 9.12
C ILE A 242 0.04 10.75 9.97
N LYS A 243 -0.99 10.98 10.79
CA LYS A 243 -1.60 9.93 11.60
C LYS A 243 -2.15 8.79 10.75
N MET A 244 -2.84 9.12 9.64
CA MET A 244 -3.33 8.12 8.68
C MET A 244 -2.19 7.31 8.08
N LEU A 245 -1.12 7.97 7.60
CA LEU A 245 0.02 7.29 6.97
C LEU A 245 0.75 6.37 7.96
N THR A 246 0.96 6.82 9.19
CA THR A 246 1.57 6.01 10.25
C THR A 246 0.69 4.80 10.57
N ALA A 247 -0.62 4.97 10.71
CA ALA A 247 -1.55 3.86 10.95
C ALA A 247 -1.54 2.83 9.81
N ILE A 248 -1.42 3.28 8.55
CA ILE A 248 -1.29 2.39 7.40
C ILE A 248 0.04 1.62 7.46
N ILE A 249 1.15 2.25 7.85
CA ILE A 249 2.42 1.55 8.04
C ILE A 249 2.29 0.49 9.14
N ASP A 250 1.64 0.83 10.26
CA ASP A 250 1.39 -0.11 11.36
C ASP A 250 0.58 -1.32 10.89
N ASP A 251 -0.50 -1.09 10.13
CA ASP A 251 -1.32 -2.17 9.57
C ASP A 251 -0.54 -3.04 8.58
N ILE A 252 0.32 -2.46 7.74
CA ILE A 252 1.18 -3.23 6.82
C ILE A 252 2.14 -4.14 7.61
N VAL A 253 2.84 -3.59 8.60
CA VAL A 253 3.80 -4.35 9.43
C VAL A 253 3.08 -5.44 10.22
N PHE A 254 1.93 -5.11 10.82
CA PHE A 254 1.08 -6.05 11.54
C PHE A 254 0.66 -7.23 10.65
N LEU A 255 0.20 -6.97 9.43
CA LEU A 255 -0.21 -8.02 8.49
C LEU A 255 0.96 -8.89 8.03
N ILE A 256 2.12 -8.29 7.72
CA ILE A 256 3.31 -9.04 7.34
C ILE A 256 3.76 -9.94 8.50
N ASN A 257 3.84 -9.39 9.72
CA ASN A 257 4.21 -10.16 10.91
C ASN A 257 3.21 -11.29 11.19
N GLY A 258 1.91 -11.01 10.98
CA GLY A 258 0.85 -11.99 11.10
C GLY A 258 1.04 -13.22 10.22
N ILE A 259 1.54 -13.02 8.99
CA ILE A 259 1.83 -14.09 8.02
C ILE A 259 3.20 -14.72 8.28
N SER A 260 4.25 -13.92 8.52
CA SER A 260 5.62 -14.39 8.73
C SER A 260 6.44 -13.39 9.55
N ARG A 261 6.93 -13.84 10.72
CA ARG A 261 7.83 -13.06 11.59
C ARG A 261 9.14 -12.73 10.89
N ASP A 262 9.77 -13.71 10.26
CA ASP A 262 11.04 -13.53 9.54
C ASP A 262 10.93 -12.47 8.45
N ARG A 263 9.80 -12.40 7.73
CA ARG A 263 9.57 -11.35 6.72
C ARG A 263 9.40 -9.97 7.34
N ALA A 264 8.75 -9.87 8.51
CA ALA A 264 8.63 -8.61 9.23
C ALA A 264 9.98 -8.16 9.82
N GLU A 265 10.76 -9.10 10.36
CA GLU A 265 12.10 -8.84 10.89
C GLU A 265 13.03 -8.37 9.76
N MET A 266 13.11 -9.07 8.63
CA MET A 266 13.90 -8.63 7.49
C MET A 266 13.50 -7.23 6.98
N LEU A 267 12.21 -6.90 7.01
CA LEU A 267 11.71 -5.58 6.63
C LEU A 267 12.17 -4.49 7.61
N HIS A 268 12.18 -4.82 8.90
CA HIS A 268 12.69 -3.96 9.95
C HIS A 268 14.21 -3.78 9.83
N GLU A 269 14.96 -4.87 9.69
CA GLU A 269 16.42 -4.90 9.64
C GLU A 269 17.00 -4.25 8.39
N SER A 270 16.34 -4.43 7.25
CA SER A 270 16.70 -3.72 6.00
C SER A 270 16.45 -2.22 6.08
N GLY A 271 15.64 -1.78 7.06
CA GLY A 271 15.43 -0.38 7.31
C GLY A 271 14.32 0.31 6.53
N ILE A 272 13.64 -0.45 5.68
CA ILE A 272 12.54 0.02 4.85
C ILE A 272 11.43 0.61 5.72
N GLU A 273 11.06 -0.08 6.80
CA GLU A 273 10.05 0.39 7.76
C GLU A 273 10.47 1.72 8.41
N GLY A 274 11.72 1.80 8.88
CA GLY A 274 12.27 3.01 9.50
C GLY A 274 12.21 4.20 8.56
N ALA A 275 12.67 4.05 7.32
CA ALA A 275 12.63 5.11 6.32
C ALA A 275 11.21 5.61 6.03
N ALA A 276 10.25 4.69 5.89
CA ALA A 276 8.85 5.02 5.65
C ALA A 276 8.20 5.78 6.81
N ARG A 277 8.39 5.31 8.05
CA ARG A 277 7.87 5.99 9.24
C ARG A 277 8.42 7.40 9.36
N ALA A 278 9.68 7.56 9.01
CA ALA A 278 10.38 8.79 9.28
C ALA A 278 10.12 9.89 8.22
N ILE A 279 9.88 9.53 6.95
CA ILE A 279 9.34 10.49 5.98
C ILE A 279 7.88 10.89 6.28
N CYS A 280 7.13 10.02 6.96
CA CYS A 280 5.77 10.26 7.44
C CYS A 280 5.70 11.06 8.75
N ARG A 281 6.75 11.76 9.15
CA ARG A 281 6.76 12.63 10.33
C ARG A 281 6.39 14.06 10.01
N LYS A 282 5.91 14.80 11.02
CA LYS A 282 5.56 16.21 10.87
C LYS A 282 6.77 17.06 10.54
N GLU A 283 7.89 16.78 11.19
CA GLU A 283 9.16 17.46 10.98
C GLU A 283 9.64 17.28 9.53
N SER A 284 9.47 16.07 8.98
CA SER A 284 9.79 15.77 7.58
C SER A 284 8.89 16.56 6.63
N LEU A 285 7.59 16.63 6.88
CA LEU A 285 6.68 17.46 6.07
C LEU A 285 7.05 18.95 6.18
N ASP A 286 7.23 19.48 7.39
CA ASP A 286 7.56 20.89 7.64
C ASP A 286 8.87 21.30 6.94
N PHE A 287 9.84 20.38 6.83
CA PHE A 287 11.05 20.55 6.02
C PHE A 287 10.73 20.82 4.54
N TYR A 288 9.84 20.03 3.93
CA TYR A 288 9.43 20.24 2.53
C TYR A 288 8.59 21.50 2.35
N LEU A 289 7.76 21.86 3.34
CA LEU A 289 6.91 23.06 3.26
C LEU A 289 7.74 24.33 3.35
N THR A 290 8.52 24.47 4.42
CA THR A 290 9.11 25.75 4.81
C THR A 290 10.60 25.85 4.51
N GLY A 291 11.25 24.75 4.14
CA GLY A 291 12.67 24.70 3.80
C GLY A 291 13.65 25.13 4.91
N ARG A 292 13.23 25.21 6.19
CA ARG A 292 14.00 25.98 7.19
C ARG A 292 15.29 25.33 7.71
N ILE A 293 16.37 26.09 7.52
CA ILE A 293 17.66 26.19 8.22
C ILE A 293 18.36 24.84 8.43
N SER A 294 19.19 24.44 7.47
CA SER A 294 20.39 23.68 7.82
C SER A 294 21.13 24.50 8.88
N LYS A 295 21.08 24.09 10.15
CA LYS A 295 22.06 24.60 11.10
C LYS A 295 23.38 24.05 10.61
N GLU A 296 24.34 24.92 10.30
CA GLU A 296 25.72 24.47 10.23
C GLU A 296 26.05 23.83 11.57
N ILE A 297 26.42 22.56 11.52
CA ILE A 297 26.88 21.86 12.70
C ILE A 297 28.32 21.46 12.44
N SER A 298 29.17 21.62 13.45
CA SER A 298 30.52 21.11 13.35
C SER A 298 30.50 19.58 13.23
N LEU A 299 31.43 19.02 12.46
CA LEU A 299 31.65 17.56 12.37
C LEU A 299 31.80 16.92 13.75
N ARG A 300 32.36 17.66 14.73
CA ARG A 300 32.50 17.20 16.12
C ARG A 300 31.14 17.07 16.82
N ARG A 301 30.21 18.01 16.60
CA ARG A 301 28.84 17.94 17.11
C ARG A 301 28.07 16.82 16.40
N LEU A 302 28.23 16.66 15.09
CA LEU A 302 27.60 15.59 14.31
C LEU A 302 28.02 14.23 14.84
N LYS A 303 29.34 14.03 14.98
CA LYS A 303 29.91 12.80 15.52
C LYS A 303 29.43 12.53 16.95
N ARG A 304 29.36 13.55 17.81
CA ARG A 304 28.88 13.41 19.19
C ARG A 304 27.41 13.04 19.27
N ASP A 305 26.57 13.70 18.47
CA ASP A 305 25.13 13.48 18.47
C ASP A 305 24.81 12.10 17.84
N LEU A 306 25.54 11.69 16.80
CA LEU A 306 25.54 10.31 16.26
C LEU A 306 25.94 9.27 17.31
N LEU A 307 27.06 9.48 18.01
CA LEU A 307 27.56 8.54 19.03
C LEU A 307 26.62 8.41 20.23
N ARG A 308 26.10 9.52 20.76
CA ARG A 308 25.09 9.50 21.84
C ARG A 308 23.83 8.73 21.46
N HIS A 309 23.48 8.75 20.18
CA HIS A 309 22.32 8.05 19.68
C HIS A 309 22.57 6.56 19.46
N ILE A 310 23.74 6.17 18.92
CA ILE A 310 24.20 4.78 18.90
C ILE A 310 24.23 4.19 20.33
N GLU A 311 24.56 5.02 21.33
CA GLU A 311 24.53 4.69 22.76
C GLU A 311 23.13 4.76 23.41
N GLY A 312 22.05 4.90 22.63
CA GLY A 312 20.66 4.76 23.12
C GLY A 312 20.02 6.01 23.76
N LYS A 313 20.59 7.21 23.59
CA LYS A 313 19.98 8.47 24.07
C LYS A 313 19.27 9.18 22.90
N SER A 314 17.94 9.34 23.01
CA SER A 314 17.01 9.79 21.97
C SER A 314 17.44 11.03 21.18
N LEU A 315 17.27 11.00 19.85
CA LEU A 315 17.43 12.17 18.97
C LEU A 315 16.38 12.18 17.83
N PHE A 316 15.91 13.39 17.54
CA PHE A 316 14.93 13.76 16.51
C PHE A 316 15.53 13.72 15.09
N PRO A 317 14.71 13.80 14.03
CA PRO A 317 15.22 14.02 12.68
C PRO A 317 16.15 15.23 12.61
N LEU A 318 17.40 15.01 12.21
CA LEU A 318 18.37 16.07 11.98
C LEU A 318 18.78 16.04 10.51
N SER A 319 18.72 17.21 9.88
CA SER A 319 19.34 17.45 8.57
C SER A 319 20.71 18.10 8.79
N PHE A 320 21.74 17.57 8.15
CA PHE A 320 23.09 18.13 8.16
C PHE A 320 23.53 18.49 6.76
N SER A 321 24.31 19.55 6.60
CA SER A 321 25.00 19.92 5.37
C SER A 321 26.46 20.28 5.66
N ASN A 322 27.37 19.94 4.74
CA ASN A 322 28.77 20.34 4.80
C ASN A 322 29.18 20.98 3.46
N ALA A 323 29.60 22.24 3.47
CA ALA A 323 30.08 22.97 2.29
C ALA A 323 29.13 22.88 1.06
N GLY A 324 27.82 23.03 1.27
CA GLY A 324 26.84 23.03 0.18
C GLY A 324 26.59 21.67 -0.50
N LYS A 325 27.12 20.57 0.05
CA LYS A 325 26.79 19.20 -0.36
C LYS A 325 26.38 18.35 0.84
N GLU A 326 25.60 17.33 0.51
CA GLU A 326 25.06 16.29 1.40
C GLU A 326 24.06 16.80 2.42
N THR A 327 22.76 16.65 2.11
CA THR A 327 21.74 16.58 3.16
C THR A 327 21.74 15.17 3.71
N ILE A 328 22.21 14.95 4.93
CA ILE A 328 21.95 13.70 5.67
C ILE A 328 20.68 13.93 6.47
N ILE A 329 19.55 13.33 6.08
CA ILE A 329 18.38 13.22 6.98
C ILE A 329 18.61 11.97 7.81
N LEU A 330 18.96 12.14 9.07
CA LEU A 330 19.01 11.05 10.03
C LEU A 330 17.62 10.83 10.60
N ASN A 331 17.03 9.68 10.33
CA ASN A 331 15.65 9.40 10.68
C ASN A 331 15.61 8.14 11.55
N PHE A 332 15.53 8.33 12.87
CA PHE A 332 15.56 7.25 13.86
C PHE A 332 14.20 7.11 14.57
N ASN A 333 13.64 5.90 14.63
CA ASN A 333 12.50 5.59 15.51
C ASN A 333 12.97 5.37 16.94
N ILE A 334 12.20 5.89 17.90
CA ILE A 334 12.23 5.48 19.31
C ILE A 334 11.38 4.22 19.42
#